data_AF-A0A0N5A7T8-F1
#
_entry.id   AF-A0A0N5A7T8-F1
#
_cell.length_a   1.000
_cell.length_b   1.000
_cell.length_c   1.000
_cell.angle_alpha   90.00
_cell.angle_beta   90.00
_cell.angle_gamma   90.00
#
_symmetry.space_group_name_H-M   'P 1'
#
loop_
_entity.id
_entity.type
_entity.pdbx_description
1 polymer ?
#
loop_
_entity_poly.entity_id
_entity_poly.type
_entity_poly.pdbx_seq_one_letter_code
_entity_poly.pdbx_strand_id
1 'polypeptide(L)'
;MIMIVVKIWLSCKFELLQVFKTVDKGYGLRCSEQIRKGQFISEYAGEVIGASEVRKRAANDNVADNYIFVVKEIFSVWFLDKKQITYVDARFHGNLARYINHSCSPNLDIVLVRIGSPLVHIGLFAKYDIPPNEELTYDYGVFISNSCENVDKRCLRPCLCRSFNCKGYLPTSNM
;
A
#
# COMPACT_ATOMS: atom_id res chain seq x y z
N MET A 1 -8.66 -13.77 -15.24
CA MET A 1 -7.27 -14.25 -15.33
C MET A 1 -6.53 -13.62 -14.16
N ILE A 2 -6.13 -14.42 -13.17
CA ILE A 2 -5.36 -13.97 -12.00
C ILE A 2 -3.90 -13.97 -12.46
N MET A 3 -3.27 -12.79 -12.47
CA MET A 3 -1.87 -12.66 -12.85
C MET A 3 -1.05 -12.46 -11.58
N ILE A 4 -0.16 -13.41 -11.30
CA ILE A 4 0.75 -13.34 -10.16
C ILE A 4 1.90 -12.42 -10.56
N VAL A 5 2.17 -11.42 -9.72
CA VAL A 5 3.23 -10.45 -9.94
C VAL A 5 4.59 -11.16 -9.86
N VAL A 6 5.37 -11.08 -10.95
CA VAL A 6 6.66 -11.75 -11.09
C VAL A 6 7.70 -11.07 -10.20
N LYS A 7 8.44 -11.87 -9.42
CA LYS A 7 9.53 -11.45 -8.51
C LYS A 7 10.72 -10.95 -9.33
N ILE A 8 10.81 -9.65 -9.62
CA ILE A 8 11.84 -9.09 -10.53
C ILE A 8 13.00 -8.41 -9.79
N TRP A 9 12.84 -8.08 -8.51
CA TRP A 9 13.81 -7.26 -7.78
C TRP A 9 14.42 -8.01 -6.59
N LEU A 10 15.75 -8.07 -6.55
CA LEU A 10 16.52 -8.47 -5.39
C LEU A 10 16.96 -7.19 -4.65
N SER A 11 16.38 -6.92 -3.49
CA SER A 11 17.01 -6.04 -2.50
C SER A 11 16.69 -6.51 -1.10
N CYS A 12 17.42 -5.93 -0.14
CA CYS A 12 17.46 -6.21 1.30
C CYS A 12 17.08 -7.65 1.62
N LYS A 13 18.08 -8.55 1.67
CA LYS A 13 17.96 -9.99 1.95
C LYS A 13 16.62 -10.27 2.64
N PHE A 14 15.63 -10.79 1.93
CA PHE A 14 14.24 -10.93 2.41
C PHE A 14 14.16 -11.55 3.83
N GLU A 15 15.15 -12.36 4.17
CA GLU A 15 15.41 -12.96 5.49
C GLU A 15 15.55 -11.95 6.65
N LEU A 16 15.85 -10.67 6.37
CA LEU A 16 16.00 -9.59 7.35
C LEU A 16 14.69 -8.84 7.61
N LEU A 17 13.68 -9.01 6.74
CA LEU A 17 12.35 -8.45 6.95
C LEU A 17 11.59 -9.30 7.97
N GLN A 18 11.05 -8.64 8.98
CA GLN A 18 10.38 -9.30 10.10
C GLN A 18 8.99 -8.74 10.29
N VAL A 19 7.99 -9.62 10.27
CA VAL A 19 6.66 -9.30 10.75
C VAL A 19 6.71 -9.26 12.27
N PHE A 20 6.21 -8.19 12.87
CA PHE A 20 6.19 -8.02 14.32
C PHE A 20 4.83 -7.54 14.81
N LYS A 21 4.48 -7.84 16.06
CA LYS A 21 3.25 -7.34 16.68
C LYS A 21 3.47 -5.89 17.11
N THR A 22 2.63 -4.98 16.61
CA THR A 22 2.59 -3.59 17.06
C THR A 22 1.73 -3.45 18.32
N VAL A 23 1.79 -2.30 18.98
CA VAL A 23 1.00 -2.02 20.18
C VAL A 23 -0.50 -1.97 19.86
N ASP A 24 -0.89 -1.30 18.78
CA ASP A 24 -2.29 -0.91 18.51
C ASP A 24 -2.71 -0.97 17.03
N LYS A 25 -1.80 -1.31 16.10
CA LYS A 25 -2.06 -1.41 14.65
C LYS A 25 -2.16 -2.84 14.14
N GLY A 26 -2.16 -3.84 15.03
CA GLY A 26 -2.07 -5.24 14.64
C GLY A 26 -0.63 -5.66 14.37
N TYR A 27 -0.34 -6.18 13.17
CA TYR A 27 1.03 -6.54 12.77
C TYR A 27 1.66 -5.44 11.91
N GLY A 28 2.97 -5.32 12.00
CA GLY A 28 3.79 -4.39 11.22
C GLY A 28 4.95 -5.13 10.55
N LEU A 29 5.66 -4.43 9.67
CA LEU A 29 6.90 -4.93 9.06
C LEU A 29 8.07 -4.03 9.48
N ARG A 30 9.21 -4.64 9.79
CA ARG A 30 10.48 -3.94 10.07
C ARG A 30 11.65 -4.69 9.44
N CYS A 31 12.81 -4.06 9.38
CA CYS A 31 14.05 -4.71 8.97
C CYS A 31 15.02 -4.81 10.15
N SER A 32 15.71 -5.93 10.34
CA SER A 32 16.70 -6.09 11.42
C SER A 32 18.04 -5.40 11.15
N GLU A 33 18.23 -4.84 9.95
CA GLU A 33 19.44 -4.09 9.57
C GLU A 33 19.08 -2.67 9.12
N GLN A 34 20.09 -1.80 9.07
CA GLN A 34 19.94 -0.45 8.55
C GLN A 34 19.62 -0.52 7.06
N ILE A 35 18.67 0.30 6.63
CA ILE A 35 18.31 0.47 5.23
C ILE A 35 18.79 1.84 4.78
N ARG A 36 19.48 1.92 3.64
CA ARG A 36 19.95 3.20 3.10
C ARG A 36 18.84 3.89 2.30
N LYS A 37 18.86 5.22 2.27
CA LYS A 37 18.02 6.05 1.41
C LYS A 37 18.08 5.55 -0.04
N GLY A 38 16.92 5.48 -0.69
CA GLY A 38 16.76 5.03 -2.07
C GLY A 38 16.88 3.52 -2.27
N GLN A 39 17.16 2.75 -1.23
CA GLN A 39 17.22 1.30 -1.31
C GLN A 39 15.82 0.73 -1.55
N PHE A 40 15.68 -0.16 -2.53
CA PHE A 40 14.47 -0.95 -2.72
C PHE A 40 14.23 -1.82 -1.49
N ILE A 41 12.98 -2.02 -1.10
CA ILE A 41 12.59 -2.85 0.05
C ILE A 41 11.86 -4.09 -0.41
N SER A 42 10.73 -3.87 -1.08
CA SER A 42 9.86 -4.92 -1.54
C SER A 42 8.89 -4.34 -2.54
N GLU A 43 8.31 -5.22 -3.34
CA GLU A 43 7.12 -4.88 -4.10
C GLU A 43 5.89 -5.04 -3.20
N TYR A 44 4.84 -4.24 -3.41
CA TYR A 44 3.51 -4.60 -2.92
C TYR A 44 2.88 -5.58 -3.90
N ALA A 45 3.03 -6.88 -3.61
CA ALA A 45 2.60 -7.94 -4.52
C ALA A 45 1.30 -8.60 -4.02
N GLY A 46 0.39 -8.86 -4.96
CA GLY A 46 -0.80 -9.64 -4.71
C GLY A 46 -1.55 -10.00 -6.00
N GLU A 47 -2.83 -10.35 -5.88
CA GLU A 47 -3.68 -10.66 -7.03
C GLU A 47 -4.06 -9.37 -7.76
N VAL A 48 -3.75 -9.28 -9.05
CA VAL A 48 -4.28 -8.19 -9.89
C VAL A 48 -5.74 -8.51 -10.23
N ILE A 49 -6.68 -7.72 -9.70
CA ILE A 49 -8.12 -7.95 -9.83
C ILE A 49 -8.84 -6.80 -10.53
N GLY A 50 -9.99 -7.11 -11.14
CA GLY A 50 -10.85 -6.12 -11.78
C GLY A 50 -11.80 -5.44 -10.79
N ALA A 51 -12.34 -4.27 -11.15
CA ALA A 51 -13.26 -3.51 -10.29
C ALA A 51 -14.52 -4.30 -9.89
N SER A 52 -15.01 -5.20 -10.74
CA SER A 52 -16.14 -6.07 -10.39
C SER A 52 -15.80 -7.05 -9.29
N GLU A 53 -14.58 -7.58 -9.28
CA GLU A 53 -14.07 -8.49 -8.24
C GLU A 53 -13.83 -7.75 -6.92
N VAL A 54 -13.29 -6.52 -6.98
CA VAL A 54 -13.16 -5.64 -5.80
C VAL A 54 -14.51 -5.45 -5.12
N ARG A 55 -15.57 -5.11 -5.89
CA ARG A 55 -16.92 -4.93 -5.34
C ARG A 55 -17.49 -6.21 -4.75
N LYS A 56 -17.29 -7.35 -5.41
CA LYS A 56 -17.74 -8.65 -4.90
C LYS A 56 -17.06 -8.99 -3.57
N ARG A 57 -15.75 -8.78 -3.48
CA ARG A 57 -14.98 -9.01 -2.24
C ARG A 57 -15.40 -8.04 -1.13
N ALA A 58 -15.62 -6.77 -1.46
CA ALA A 58 -16.11 -5.78 -0.49
C ALA A 58 -17.53 -6.09 0.04
N ALA A 59 -18.42 -6.61 -0.80
CA ALA A 59 -19.80 -6.93 -0.42
C ALA A 59 -19.92 -8.20 0.44
N ASN A 60 -18.99 -9.15 0.27
CA ASN A 60 -19.03 -10.44 0.98
C ASN A 60 -18.30 -10.40 2.33
N ASP A 61 -17.55 -9.34 2.63
CA ASP A 61 -16.67 -9.32 3.80
C ASP A 61 -17.26 -8.57 4.99
N ASN A 62 -17.43 -9.31 6.09
CA ASN A 62 -17.41 -8.80 7.47
C ASN A 62 -15.99 -8.45 7.96
N VAL A 63 -14.98 -8.54 7.08
CA VAL A 63 -13.57 -8.51 7.45
C VAL A 63 -13.05 -7.09 7.47
N ALA A 64 -12.53 -6.73 8.62
CA ALA A 64 -11.97 -5.42 8.90
C ALA A 64 -10.83 -5.04 7.94
N ASP A 65 -10.00 -5.97 7.47
CA ASP A 65 -8.71 -5.58 6.89
C ASP A 65 -8.78 -5.39 5.36
N ASN A 66 -8.47 -4.16 4.93
CA ASN A 66 -8.37 -3.76 3.54
C ASN A 66 -6.92 -3.91 3.06
N TYR A 67 -6.65 -4.96 2.27
CA TYR A 67 -5.35 -5.22 1.63
C TYR A 67 -5.36 -4.89 0.13
N ILE A 68 -6.33 -4.10 -0.33
CA ILE A 68 -6.43 -3.70 -1.73
C ILE A 68 -5.65 -2.40 -1.92
N PHE A 69 -4.58 -2.48 -2.69
CA PHE A 69 -3.83 -1.33 -3.16
C PHE A 69 -4.44 -0.84 -4.49
N VAL A 70 -4.83 0.43 -4.53
CA VAL A 70 -5.43 1.06 -5.73
C VAL A 70 -4.44 2.00 -6.38
N VAL A 71 -3.99 1.67 -7.58
CA VAL A 71 -3.15 2.53 -8.42
C VAL A 71 -4.04 3.24 -9.42
N LYS A 72 -4.01 4.58 -9.43
CA LYS A 72 -4.75 5.41 -10.39
C LYS A 72 -3.75 6.19 -11.22
N GLU A 73 -3.73 5.92 -12.52
CA GLU A 73 -2.85 6.58 -13.47
C GLU A 73 -3.68 7.37 -14.47
N ILE A 74 -3.22 8.56 -14.81
CA ILE A 74 -3.81 9.40 -15.84
C ILE A 74 -2.77 9.51 -16.96
N PHE A 75 -3.17 9.09 -18.15
CA PHE A 75 -2.35 9.16 -19.35
C PHE A 75 -3.02 10.09 -20.34
N SER A 76 -2.37 11.20 -20.68
CA SER A 76 -2.84 12.08 -21.75
C SER A 76 -2.33 11.54 -23.08
N VAL A 77 -3.23 11.05 -23.93
CA VAL A 77 -2.90 10.54 -25.26
C VAL A 77 -3.71 11.31 -26.27
N TRP A 78 -3.05 12.04 -27.18
CA TRP A 78 -3.70 12.90 -28.19
C TRP A 78 -4.75 13.86 -27.60
N PHE A 79 -4.38 14.59 -26.52
CA PHE A 79 -5.28 15.53 -25.81
C PHE A 79 -6.50 14.90 -25.12
N LEU A 80 -6.56 13.57 -25.03
CA LEU A 80 -7.57 12.85 -24.25
C LEU A 80 -6.92 12.23 -23.01
N ASP A 81 -7.43 12.62 -21.84
CA ASP A 81 -7.04 12.01 -20.57
C ASP A 81 -7.70 10.64 -20.44
N LYS A 82 -6.88 9.59 -20.47
CA LYS A 82 -7.28 8.23 -20.15
C LYS A 82 -6.92 7.90 -18.72
N LYS A 83 -7.90 7.44 -17.96
CA LYS A 83 -7.69 6.96 -16.60
C LYS A 83 -7.56 5.44 -16.60
N GLN A 84 -6.43 4.95 -16.09
CA GLN A 84 -6.23 3.53 -15.81
C GLN A 84 -6.28 3.33 -14.29
N ILE A 85 -7.02 2.31 -13.85
CA ILE A 85 -7.07 1.93 -12.44
C ILE A 85 -6.67 0.46 -12.34
N THR A 86 -5.65 0.19 -11.53
CA THR A 86 -5.19 -1.16 -11.22
C THR A 86 -5.43 -1.44 -9.75
N TYR A 87 -6.00 -2.61 -9.45
CA TYR A 87 -6.25 -3.08 -8.09
C TYR A 87 -5.35 -4.29 -7.83
N VAL A 88 -4.56 -4.22 -6.76
CA VAL A 88 -3.72 -5.32 -6.28
C VAL A 88 -4.22 -5.73 -4.91
N ASP A 89 -4.77 -6.94 -4.80
CA ASP A 89 -5.31 -7.47 -3.55
C ASP A 89 -4.35 -8.50 -2.94
N ALA A 90 -3.74 -8.14 -1.82
CA ALA A 90 -2.78 -8.99 -1.11
C ALA A 90 -3.41 -9.84 0.00
N ARG A 91 -4.75 -9.94 0.07
CA ARG A 91 -5.48 -10.62 1.15
C ARG A 91 -5.19 -12.13 1.20
N PHE A 92 -5.35 -12.82 0.08
CA PHE A 92 -5.21 -14.29 0.02
C PHE A 92 -3.86 -14.71 -0.58
N HIS A 93 -3.40 -13.99 -1.60
CA HIS A 93 -2.10 -14.19 -2.22
C HIS A 93 -1.36 -12.86 -2.18
N GLY A 94 -0.40 -12.72 -1.26
CA GLY A 94 0.40 -11.52 -1.11
C GLY A 94 1.74 -11.80 -0.45
N ASN A 95 2.67 -10.85 -0.54
CA ASN A 95 3.99 -10.96 0.08
C ASN A 95 4.05 -10.22 1.44
N LEU A 96 5.24 -10.14 2.05
CA LEU A 96 5.44 -9.48 3.35
C LEU A 96 5.01 -8.00 3.38
N ALA A 97 5.03 -7.32 2.23
CA ALA A 97 4.65 -5.90 2.14
C ALA A 97 3.20 -5.63 2.58
N ARG A 98 2.32 -6.64 2.58
CA ARG A 98 0.94 -6.50 3.09
C ARG A 98 0.86 -6.14 4.57
N TYR A 99 1.94 -6.32 5.33
CA TYR A 99 2.03 -5.96 6.75
C TYR A 99 2.61 -4.57 6.98
N ILE A 100 2.98 -3.83 5.94
CA ILE A 100 3.51 -2.47 6.08
C ILE A 100 2.34 -1.53 6.41
N ASN A 101 2.41 -0.89 7.57
CA ASN A 101 1.34 -0.03 8.07
C ASN A 101 1.36 1.38 7.45
N HIS A 102 0.27 2.11 7.67
CA HIS A 102 0.18 3.51 7.32
C HIS A 102 0.99 4.41 8.28
N SER A 103 1.62 5.45 7.73
CA SER A 103 2.02 6.65 8.47
C SER A 103 1.71 7.92 7.67
N CYS A 104 1.30 9.00 8.35
CA CYS A 104 1.20 10.34 7.75
C CYS A 104 2.58 11.03 7.58
N SER A 105 3.62 10.47 8.19
CA SER A 105 5.03 10.78 7.93
C SER A 105 5.78 9.46 7.66
N PRO A 106 5.60 8.85 6.48
CA PRO A 106 6.16 7.54 6.19
C PRO A 106 7.67 7.60 5.94
N ASN A 107 8.33 6.44 6.11
CA ASN A 107 9.73 6.23 5.76
C ASN A 107 9.91 5.54 4.41
N LEU A 108 8.83 5.11 3.74
CA LEU A 108 8.87 4.56 2.40
C LEU A 108 8.20 5.46 1.36
N ASP A 109 8.80 5.52 0.17
CA ASP A 109 8.20 6.04 -1.04
C ASP A 109 7.68 4.90 -1.92
N ILE A 110 6.57 5.16 -2.62
CA ILE A 110 5.98 4.25 -3.61
C ILE A 110 6.42 4.69 -5.00
N VAL A 111 6.96 3.76 -5.78
CA VAL A 111 7.37 3.98 -7.16
C VAL A 111 6.65 2.98 -8.05
N LEU A 112 5.94 3.50 -9.05
CA LEU A 112 5.28 2.68 -10.08
C LEU A 112 6.29 2.28 -11.15
N VAL A 113 6.45 0.98 -11.37
CA VAL A 113 7.47 0.43 -12.27
C VAL A 113 6.81 -0.42 -13.35
N ARG A 114 7.27 -0.32 -14.60
CA ARG A 114 6.85 -1.18 -15.72
C ARG A 114 8.06 -1.87 -16.30
N ILE A 115 7.96 -3.19 -16.51
CA ILE A 115 9.08 -4.00 -16.97
C ILE A 115 8.56 -4.91 -18.08
N GLY A 116 8.87 -4.55 -19.33
CA GLY A 116 8.50 -5.36 -20.51
C GLY A 116 6.99 -5.59 -20.72
N SER A 117 6.12 -4.98 -19.90
CA SER A 117 4.67 -5.13 -19.97
C SER A 117 3.96 -3.85 -19.51
N PRO A 118 2.69 -3.63 -19.92
CA PRO A 118 1.90 -2.49 -19.46
C PRO A 118 1.43 -2.64 -18.01
N LEU A 119 1.56 -3.83 -17.41
CA LEU A 119 1.21 -4.05 -16.01
C LEU A 119 2.18 -3.25 -15.12
N VAL A 120 1.60 -2.49 -14.20
CA VAL A 120 2.35 -1.70 -13.23
C VAL A 120 2.67 -2.54 -12.00
N HIS A 121 3.93 -2.44 -11.58
CA HIS A 121 4.48 -2.98 -10.35
C HIS A 121 4.58 -1.87 -9.31
N ILE A 122 4.30 -2.19 -8.05
CA ILE A 122 4.30 -1.22 -6.94
C ILE A 122 5.57 -1.41 -6.13
N GLY A 123 6.63 -0.67 -6.47
CA GLY A 123 7.90 -0.74 -5.74
C GLY A 123 7.90 0.14 -4.50
N LEU A 124 8.41 -0.37 -3.39
CA LEU A 124 8.60 0.37 -2.14
C LEU A 124 10.09 0.62 -1.92
N PHE A 125 10.44 1.89 -1.70
CA PHE A 125 11.82 2.35 -1.56
C PHE A 125 11.99 3.18 -0.28
N ALA A 126 13.16 3.11 0.36
CA ALA A 126 13.43 3.92 1.53
C ALA A 126 13.56 5.41 1.18
N LYS A 127 12.80 6.27 1.85
CA LYS A 127 12.79 7.73 1.62
C LYS A 127 14.03 8.43 2.21
N TYR A 128 14.57 7.86 3.28
CA TYR A 128 15.78 8.26 3.99
C TYR A 128 16.44 7.02 4.59
N ASP A 129 17.58 7.18 5.27
CA ASP A 129 18.20 6.08 6.00
C ASP A 129 17.29 5.63 7.15
N ILE A 130 16.92 4.36 7.19
CA ILE A 130 16.04 3.77 8.19
C ILE A 130 16.89 2.91 9.15
N PRO A 131 16.94 3.24 10.44
CA PRO A 131 17.61 2.44 11.46
C PRO A 131 17.08 1.00 11.55
N PRO A 132 17.91 0.05 12.03
CA PRO A 132 17.44 -1.29 12.37
C PRO A 132 16.23 -1.27 13.31
N ASN A 133 15.29 -2.17 13.06
CA ASN A 133 14.07 -2.41 13.82
C ASN A 133 13.04 -1.28 13.82
N GLU A 134 13.28 -0.19 13.08
CA GLU A 134 12.24 0.81 12.83
C GLU A 134 11.12 0.20 11.98
N GLU A 135 9.86 0.54 12.31
CA GLU A 135 8.70 0.09 11.56
C GLU A 135 8.69 0.73 10.17
N LEU A 136 8.58 -0.10 9.14
CA LEU A 136 8.40 0.34 7.78
C LEU A 136 6.95 0.80 7.59
N THR A 137 6.77 1.95 6.94
CA THR A 137 5.44 2.55 6.71
C THR A 137 5.39 3.32 5.39
N TYR A 138 4.22 3.34 4.75
CA TYR A 138 3.93 4.19 3.58
C TYR A 138 2.62 4.98 3.77
N ASP A 139 2.40 6.03 2.96
CA ASP A 139 1.12 6.74 2.96
C ASP A 139 0.08 5.93 2.18
N TYR A 140 -1.01 5.50 2.83
CA TYR A 140 -2.09 4.73 2.20
C TYR A 140 -2.87 5.56 1.17
N GLY A 141 -2.60 6.87 1.10
CA GLY A 141 -3.09 7.77 0.08
C GLY A 141 -3.97 8.85 0.67
N VAL A 142 -4.77 9.46 -0.19
CA VAL A 142 -5.61 10.60 0.15
C VAL A 142 -7.05 10.14 0.34
N PHE A 143 -7.72 10.69 1.35
CA PHE A 143 -9.17 10.64 1.43
C PHE A 143 -9.78 11.18 0.14
N ILE A 144 -10.57 10.37 -0.57
CA ILE A 144 -11.38 10.89 -1.66
C ILE A 144 -12.62 11.49 -1.00
N SER A 145 -12.48 12.69 -0.45
CA SER A 145 -13.56 13.44 0.18
C SER A 145 -14.00 14.63 -0.66
N ASN A 146 -13.95 14.53 -1.99
CA ASN A 146 -14.56 15.56 -2.85
C ASN A 146 -16.10 15.47 -2.88
N SER A 147 -16.72 14.60 -2.08
CA SER A 147 -18.18 14.40 -2.06
C SER A 147 -18.79 14.24 -0.67
N CYS A 148 -18.06 14.53 0.42
CA CYS A 148 -18.56 14.16 1.74
C CYS A 148 -18.17 15.09 2.89
N GLU A 149 -18.90 16.20 2.95
CA GLU A 149 -19.23 16.88 4.22
C GLU A 149 -20.09 15.96 5.15
N ASN A 150 -20.55 14.80 4.68
CA ASN A 150 -21.47 13.88 5.37
C ASN A 150 -20.92 12.45 5.62
N VAL A 151 -19.60 12.20 5.67
CA VAL A 151 -19.13 10.89 6.16
C VAL A 151 -19.32 10.81 7.66
N ASP A 152 -20.09 9.82 8.14
CA ASP A 152 -20.15 9.52 9.57
C ASP A 152 -18.74 9.14 10.05
N LYS A 153 -18.14 10.01 10.86
CA LYS A 153 -16.79 9.82 11.42
C LYS A 153 -16.67 8.52 12.23
N ARG A 154 -17.79 7.95 12.69
CA ARG A 154 -17.83 6.64 13.38
C ARG A 154 -17.47 5.47 12.45
N CYS A 155 -17.60 5.65 11.13
CA CYS A 155 -17.24 4.66 10.12
C CYS A 155 -15.75 4.75 9.71
N LEU A 156 -15.03 5.78 10.17
CA LEU A 156 -13.61 5.96 9.87
C LEU A 156 -12.74 5.24 10.89
N ARG A 157 -11.67 4.61 10.41
CA ARG A 157 -10.67 4.00 11.29
C ARG A 157 -9.71 5.06 11.81
N PRO A 158 -9.45 5.13 13.13
CA PRO A 158 -8.48 6.07 13.67
C PRO A 158 -7.08 5.75 13.14
N CYS A 159 -6.32 6.80 12.81
CA CYS A 159 -4.92 6.66 12.45
C CYS A 159 -4.07 6.67 13.72
N LEU A 160 -3.35 5.58 13.95
CA LEU A 160 -2.48 5.39 15.13
C LEU A 160 -0.99 5.52 14.76
N CYS A 161 -0.66 6.30 13.72
CA CYS A 161 0.73 6.45 13.27
C CYS A 161 1.59 7.33 14.20
N ARG A 162 0.96 8.14 15.07
CA ARG A 162 1.62 9.01 16.07
C ARG A 162 2.59 10.05 15.50
N SER A 163 2.59 10.26 14.19
CA SER A 163 3.34 11.36 13.57
C SER A 163 2.78 12.71 14.01
N PHE A 164 3.63 13.73 14.09
CA PHE A 164 3.23 15.09 14.49
C PHE A 164 2.18 15.71 13.53
N ASN A 165 2.23 15.32 12.26
CA ASN A 165 1.31 15.77 11.20
C ASN A 165 0.19 14.74 10.92
N CYS A 166 -0.19 13.92 11.91
CA CYS A 166 -1.21 12.89 11.75
C CYS A 166 -2.56 13.49 11.32
N LYS A 167 -3.17 12.91 10.28
CA LYS A 167 -4.51 13.32 9.76
C LYS A 167 -5.67 12.82 10.63
N GLY A 168 -5.40 12.05 11.68
CA GLY A 168 -6.39 11.54 12.64
C GLY A 168 -7.10 10.24 12.24
N TYR A 169 -7.29 9.99 10.95
CA TYR A 169 -7.98 8.81 10.43
C TYR A 169 -7.21 8.16 9.28
N LEU A 170 -7.33 6.84 9.13
CA LEU A 170 -6.75 6.12 7.98
C LEU A 170 -7.49 6.51 6.70
N PRO A 171 -6.79 6.74 5.57
CA PRO A 171 -7.42 7.01 4.29
C PRO A 171 -8.37 5.85 3.92
N THR A 172 -9.67 6.14 3.88
CA THR A 172 -10.67 5.21 3.35
C THR A 172 -10.98 5.63 1.91
N SER A 173 -10.64 4.78 0.95
CA SER A 173 -11.27 4.87 -0.36
C SER A 173 -12.70 4.35 -0.21
N ASN A 174 -13.71 5.19 -0.50
CA ASN A 174 -15.02 4.64 -0.85
C ASN A 174 -14.78 3.72 -2.06
N MET A 175 -14.90 2.42 -1.86
CA MET A 175 -14.85 1.43 -2.93
C MET A 175 -16.13 1.50 -3.76
#